data_AF-A0A842S8P3-F1
#
_entry.id   AF-A0A842S8P3-F1
#
_cell.length_a   1.000
_cell.length_b   1.000
_cell.length_c   1.000
_cell.angle_alpha   90.00
_cell.angle_beta   90.00
_cell.angle_gamma   90.00
#
_symmetry.space_group_name_H-M   'P 1'
#
loop_
_entity.id
_entity.type
_entity.pdbx_description
1 polymer ?
#
loop_
_entity_poly.entity_id
_entity_poly.type
_entity_poly.pdbx_seq_one_letter_code
_entity_poly.pdbx_strand_id
1 'polypeptide(L)'
;MNDTHENSEHELEKIRMKKRRALIEAKKSQENAQKQTVSIQDKIDYVLKVVLAADAYQHLKHLEQNEPNVYQYIFNELVGNEVISKIDYLISIIRRQGGVPRRIPRDAIILLERRAKGVKSKISVKRGDEMMDLGSYLKKE
;
A
#
# COMPACT_ATOMS: atom_id res chain seq x y z
N MET A 1 -16.97 -55.27 -34.27
CA MET A 1 -17.71 -54.03 -33.89
C MET A 1 -17.35 -53.52 -32.49
N ASN A 2 -16.18 -53.88 -31.91
CA ASN A 2 -15.78 -53.43 -30.56
C ASN A 2 -14.72 -52.32 -30.54
N ASP A 3 -13.91 -52.16 -31.60
CA ASP A 3 -12.77 -51.24 -31.60
C ASP A 3 -13.17 -49.74 -31.60
N THR A 4 -14.36 -49.40 -32.11
CA THR A 4 -14.83 -48.01 -32.15
C THR A 4 -15.27 -47.48 -30.79
N HIS A 5 -15.73 -48.34 -29.87
CA HIS A 5 -16.19 -47.93 -28.55
C HIS A 5 -15.01 -47.62 -27.60
N GLU A 6 -13.98 -48.47 -27.58
CA GLU A 6 -12.78 -48.24 -26.76
C GLU A 6 -12.03 -46.97 -27.19
N ASN A 7 -11.92 -46.70 -28.48
CA ASN A 7 -11.22 -45.53 -28.98
C ASN A 7 -11.96 -44.22 -28.63
N SER A 8 -13.30 -44.26 -28.60
CA SER A 8 -14.14 -43.12 -28.20
C SER A 8 -14.03 -42.80 -26.71
N GLU A 9 -13.98 -43.84 -25.86
CA GLU A 9 -13.76 -43.68 -24.43
C GLU A 9 -12.35 -43.13 -24.14
N HIS A 10 -11.35 -43.58 -24.89
CA HIS A 10 -9.97 -43.11 -24.73
C HIS A 10 -9.80 -41.62 -25.09
N GLU A 11 -10.52 -41.13 -26.09
CA GLU A 11 -10.54 -39.70 -26.46
C GLU A 11 -11.33 -38.85 -25.45
N LEU A 12 -12.44 -39.38 -24.91
CA LEU A 12 -13.19 -38.73 -23.82
C LEU A 12 -12.34 -38.61 -22.54
N GLU A 13 -11.58 -39.65 -22.20
CA GLU A 13 -10.63 -39.68 -21.09
C GLU A 13 -9.55 -38.59 -21.26
N LYS A 14 -8.95 -38.49 -22.46
CA LYS A 14 -7.96 -37.45 -22.80
C LYS A 14 -8.55 -36.04 -22.65
N ILE A 15 -9.78 -35.81 -23.12
CA ILE A 15 -10.45 -34.51 -23.01
C ILE A 15 -10.71 -34.15 -21.54
N ARG A 16 -11.18 -35.12 -20.73
CA ARG A 16 -11.39 -34.92 -19.28
C ARG A 16 -10.08 -34.59 -18.57
N MET A 17 -9.01 -35.32 -18.88
CA MET A 17 -7.68 -35.09 -18.30
C MET A 17 -7.12 -33.71 -18.70
N LYS A 18 -7.29 -33.30 -19.95
CA LYS A 18 -6.87 -31.98 -20.44
C LYS A 18 -7.64 -30.85 -19.75
N LYS A 19 -8.97 -30.98 -19.59
CA LYS A 19 -9.79 -30.01 -18.85
C LYS A 19 -9.42 -29.95 -17.36
N ARG A 20 -9.19 -31.10 -16.71
CA ARG A 20 -8.76 -31.15 -15.31
C ARG A 20 -7.41 -30.47 -15.10
N ARG A 21 -6.44 -30.71 -16.00
CA ARG A 21 -5.12 -30.03 -15.95
C ARG A 21 -5.26 -28.52 -16.11
N ALA A 22 -6.05 -28.06 -17.08
CA ALA A 22 -6.27 -26.63 -17.29
C ALA A 22 -6.93 -25.94 -16.08
N LEU A 23 -7.89 -26.60 -15.43
CA LEU A 23 -8.52 -26.08 -14.21
C LEU A 23 -7.54 -26.02 -13.03
N ILE A 24 -6.70 -27.05 -12.85
CA ILE A 24 -5.68 -27.08 -11.80
C ILE A 24 -4.64 -25.98 -12.04
N GLU A 25 -4.20 -25.79 -13.29
CA GLU A 25 -3.22 -24.78 -13.66
C GLU A 25 -3.77 -23.36 -13.47
N ALA A 26 -5.01 -23.10 -13.90
CA ALA A 26 -5.67 -21.81 -13.66
C ALA A 26 -5.82 -21.51 -12.16
N LYS A 27 -6.21 -22.50 -11.35
CA LYS A 27 -6.32 -22.36 -9.90
C LYS A 27 -4.96 -22.11 -9.25
N LYS A 28 -3.92 -22.84 -9.67
CA LYS A 28 -2.55 -22.67 -9.16
C LYS A 28 -1.98 -21.29 -9.51
N SER A 29 -2.28 -20.76 -10.69
CA SER A 29 -1.90 -19.40 -11.10
C SER A 29 -2.57 -18.33 -10.25
N GLN A 30 -3.87 -18.48 -9.93
CA GLN A 30 -4.59 -17.57 -9.03
C GLN A 30 -4.05 -17.62 -7.60
N GLU A 31 -3.80 -18.83 -7.06
CA GLU A 31 -3.23 -18.99 -5.71
C GLU A 31 -1.82 -18.40 -5.62
N ASN A 32 -0.99 -18.56 -6.65
CA ASN A 32 0.35 -17.97 -6.68
C ASN A 32 0.31 -16.44 -6.76
N ALA A 33 -0.61 -15.87 -7.55
CA ALA A 33 -0.81 -14.43 -7.60
C ALA A 33 -1.23 -13.87 -6.23
N GLN A 34 -2.20 -14.49 -5.57
CA GLN A 34 -2.65 -14.09 -4.23
C GLN A 34 -1.53 -14.21 -3.17
N LYS A 35 -0.74 -15.30 -3.20
CA LYS A 35 0.40 -15.47 -2.30
C LYS A 35 1.48 -14.39 -2.51
N GLN A 36 1.74 -14.00 -3.75
CA GLN A 36 2.68 -12.93 -4.06
C GLN A 36 2.18 -11.56 -3.59
N THR A 37 0.90 -11.23 -3.77
CA THR A 37 0.34 -9.95 -3.30
C THR A 37 0.39 -9.83 -1.79
N VAL A 38 0.05 -10.91 -1.06
CA VAL A 38 0.18 -10.97 0.40
C VAL A 38 1.65 -10.77 0.81
N SER A 39 2.59 -11.44 0.12
CA SER A 39 4.02 -11.28 0.41
C SER A 39 4.53 -9.86 0.22
N ILE A 40 4.06 -9.12 -0.79
CA ILE A 40 4.48 -7.73 -1.01
C ILE A 40 3.87 -6.82 0.07
N GLN A 41 2.60 -7.00 0.40
CA GLN A 41 1.93 -6.18 1.42
C GLN A 41 2.58 -6.36 2.80
N ASP A 42 2.92 -7.60 3.16
CA ASP A 42 3.61 -7.91 4.43
C ASP A 42 5.00 -7.25 4.48
N LYS A 43 5.72 -7.24 3.35
CA LYS A 43 7.02 -6.58 3.23
C LYS A 43 6.89 -5.07 3.40
N ILE A 44 5.88 -4.45 2.78
CA ILE A 44 5.59 -3.02 2.91
C ILE A 44 5.23 -2.70 4.37
N ASP A 45 4.34 -3.47 4.99
CA ASP A 45 3.94 -3.26 6.38
C ASP A 45 5.13 -3.36 7.35
N TYR A 46 6.01 -4.34 7.14
CA TYR A 46 7.26 -4.46 7.89
C TYR A 46 8.14 -3.22 7.73
N VAL A 47 8.33 -2.72 6.50
CA VAL A 47 9.14 -1.52 6.26
C VAL A 47 8.51 -0.29 6.91
N LEU A 48 7.20 -0.09 6.75
CA LEU A 48 6.48 1.02 7.37
C LEU A 48 6.59 0.99 8.89
N LYS A 49 6.47 -0.19 9.51
CA LYS A 49 6.60 -0.37 10.96
C LYS A 49 7.99 0.00 11.49
N VAL A 50 9.05 -0.17 10.68
CA VAL A 50 10.42 0.18 11.06
C VAL A 50 10.71 1.67 10.80
N VAL A 51 10.22 2.21 9.69
CA VAL A 51 10.49 3.58 9.24
C VAL A 51 9.65 4.61 10.01
N LEU A 52 8.41 4.27 10.35
CA LEU A 52 7.52 5.16 11.11
C LEU A 52 7.78 5.02 12.61
N ALA A 53 7.58 6.12 13.34
CA ALA A 53 7.47 6.07 14.79
C ALA A 53 6.22 5.24 15.19
N ALA A 54 6.21 4.68 16.39
CA ALA A 54 5.15 3.76 16.80
C ALA A 54 3.76 4.42 16.80
N ASP A 55 3.69 5.65 17.29
CA ASP A 55 2.50 6.50 17.27
C ASP A 55 2.08 6.91 15.85
N ALA A 56 3.05 7.19 14.97
CA ALA A 56 2.81 7.49 13.56
C ALA A 56 2.20 6.30 12.81
N TYR A 57 2.74 5.09 13.04
CA TYR A 57 2.23 3.85 12.45
C TYR A 57 0.82 3.53 12.96
N GLN A 58 0.57 3.70 14.27
CA GLN A 58 -0.77 3.54 14.85
C GLN A 58 -1.77 4.53 14.25
N HIS A 59 -1.38 5.79 14.09
CA HIS A 59 -2.21 6.81 13.45
C HIS A 59 -2.53 6.44 12.00
N LEU A 60 -1.54 5.94 11.25
CA LEU A 60 -1.75 5.45 9.88
C LEU A 60 -2.73 4.27 9.83
N LYS A 61 -2.62 3.30 10.75
CA LYS A 61 -3.57 2.17 10.86
C LYS A 61 -4.98 2.62 11.24
N HIS A 62 -5.09 3.65 12.08
CA HIS A 62 -6.39 4.25 12.37
C HIS A 62 -7.01 4.91 11.13
N LEU A 63 -6.20 5.59 10.29
CA LEU A 63 -6.68 6.14 9.02
C LEU A 63 -7.10 5.06 8.03
N GLU A 64 -6.39 3.93 7.98
CA GLU A 64 -6.74 2.78 7.14
C GLU A 64 -8.18 2.28 7.40
N GLN A 65 -8.62 2.30 8.66
CA GLN A 65 -9.95 1.82 9.06
C GLN A 65 -11.05 2.88 8.91
N ASN A 66 -10.75 4.15 9.22
CA ASN A 66 -11.77 5.19 9.33
C ASN A 66 -11.88 6.07 8.08
N GLU A 67 -10.77 6.29 7.38
CA GLU A 67 -10.68 7.22 6.26
C GLU A 67 -9.84 6.63 5.11
N PRO A 68 -10.36 5.59 4.41
CA PRO A 68 -9.59 4.82 3.43
C PRO A 68 -9.06 5.67 2.27
N ASN A 69 -9.79 6.71 1.86
CA ASN A 69 -9.34 7.64 0.82
C ASN A 69 -8.11 8.45 1.24
N VAL A 70 -8.10 8.91 2.50
CA VAL A 70 -6.97 9.67 3.06
C VAL A 70 -5.78 8.74 3.28
N TYR A 71 -6.04 7.53 3.78
CA TYR A 71 -5.02 6.49 3.87
C TYR A 71 -4.38 6.19 2.51
N GLN A 72 -5.17 5.97 1.45
CA GLN A 72 -4.64 5.67 0.12
C GLN A 72 -3.78 6.81 -0.42
N TYR A 73 -4.19 8.07 -0.19
CA TYR A 73 -3.38 9.23 -0.56
C TYR A 73 -2.02 9.21 0.15
N ILE A 74 -2.02 9.03 1.47
CA ILE A 74 -0.80 8.98 2.28
C ILE A 74 0.05 7.77 1.87
N PHE A 75 -0.57 6.63 1.61
CA PHE A 75 0.10 5.41 1.18
C PHE A 75 0.80 5.61 -0.16
N ASN A 76 0.14 6.22 -1.14
CA ASN A 76 0.75 6.51 -2.45
C ASN A 76 1.93 7.49 -2.34
N GLU A 77 1.87 8.43 -1.40
CA GLU A 77 2.96 9.37 -1.13
C GLU A 77 4.16 8.67 -0.46
N LEU A 78 3.91 7.79 0.51
CA LEU A 78 4.95 7.09 1.27
C LEU A 78 5.54 5.89 0.51
N VAL A 79 4.70 5.20 -0.26
CA VAL A 79 4.98 3.93 -0.93
C VAL A 79 4.73 4.11 -2.43
N GLY A 80 5.58 4.91 -3.05
CA GLY A 80 5.60 5.04 -4.52
C GLY A 80 6.09 3.76 -5.21
N ASN A 81 5.91 3.69 -6.53
CA ASN A 81 6.34 2.54 -7.34
C ASN A 81 7.83 2.18 -7.16
N GLU A 82 8.69 3.17 -6.94
CA GLU A 82 10.10 2.95 -6.67
C GLU A 82 10.34 2.18 -5.38
N VAL A 83 9.58 2.49 -4.32
CA VAL A 83 9.67 1.81 -3.02
C VAL A 83 9.25 0.35 -3.15
N ILE A 84 8.15 0.10 -3.87
CA ILE A 84 7.65 -1.26 -4.13
C ILE A 84 8.70 -2.08 -4.89
N SER A 85 9.28 -1.51 -5.94
CA SER A 85 10.29 -2.20 -6.76
C SER A 85 11.57 -2.57 -5.99
N LYS A 86 11.89 -1.80 -4.93
CA LYS A 86 13.10 -1.96 -4.11
C LYS A 86 12.81 -2.49 -2.71
N ILE A 87 11.62 -3.02 -2.45
CA ILE A 87 11.19 -3.38 -1.10
C ILE A 87 12.09 -4.43 -0.45
N ASP A 88 12.52 -5.44 -1.21
CA ASP A 88 13.43 -6.48 -0.72
C ASP A 88 14.82 -5.93 -0.39
N TYR A 89 15.28 -4.97 -1.20
CA TYR A 89 16.54 -4.27 -0.94
C TYR A 89 16.44 -3.43 0.34
N LEU A 90 15.35 -2.69 0.54
CA LEU A 90 15.12 -1.90 1.76
C LEU A 90 15.11 -2.80 3.00
N ILE A 91 14.44 -3.96 2.94
CA ILE A 91 14.45 -4.94 4.03
C ILE A 91 15.87 -5.43 4.32
N SER A 92 16.66 -5.72 3.28
CA SER A 92 18.04 -6.17 3.46
C SER A 92 18.92 -5.13 4.17
N ILE A 93 18.74 -3.83 3.84
CA ILE A 93 19.43 -2.73 4.50
C ILE A 93 19.02 -2.63 5.96
N ILE A 94 17.71 -2.64 6.24
CA ILE A 94 17.17 -2.55 7.60
C ILE A 94 17.74 -3.66 8.49
N ARG A 95 17.76 -4.90 7.98
CA ARG A 95 18.33 -6.05 8.71
C ARG A 95 19.82 -5.90 8.96
N ARG A 96 20.58 -5.38 7.99
CA ARG A 96 22.03 -5.17 8.12
C ARG A 96 22.38 -4.04 9.09
N GLN A 97 21.62 -2.95 9.10
CA GLN A 97 21.90 -1.75 9.88
C GLN A 97 21.21 -1.76 11.26
N GLY A 98 20.33 -2.73 11.54
CA GLY A 98 19.61 -2.82 12.81
C GLY A 98 18.44 -1.85 12.95
N GLY A 99 18.01 -1.22 11.85
CA GLY A 99 16.88 -0.27 11.84
C GLY A 99 17.18 1.03 11.09
N VAL A 100 16.31 2.01 11.29
CA VAL A 100 16.42 3.35 10.69
C VAL A 100 16.73 4.36 11.79
N PRO A 101 17.80 5.18 11.67
CA PRO A 101 18.25 6.07 12.73
C PRO A 101 17.30 7.23 13.04
N ARG A 102 16.49 7.67 12.05
CA ARG A 102 15.45 8.69 12.23
C ARG A 102 14.13 8.15 11.70
N ARG A 103 13.19 7.91 12.63
CA ARG A 103 11.84 7.48 12.28
C ARG A 103 10.97 8.68 11.93
N ILE A 104 10.02 8.47 11.04
CA ILE A 104 9.05 9.50 10.63
C ILE A 104 8.07 9.72 11.80
N PRO A 105 7.97 10.96 12.33
CA PRO A 105 7.09 11.26 13.46
C PRO A 105 5.63 11.35 13.02
N ARG A 106 4.72 11.27 14.01
CA ARG A 106 3.27 11.38 13.77
C ARG A 106 2.87 12.69 13.10
N ASP A 107 3.52 13.80 13.43
CA ASP A 107 3.23 15.11 12.85
C ASP A 107 3.38 15.14 11.33
N ALA A 108 4.32 14.36 10.78
CA ALA A 108 4.48 14.23 9.33
C ALA A 108 3.27 13.53 8.69
N ILE A 109 2.73 12.50 9.35
CA ILE A 109 1.51 11.82 8.89
C ILE A 109 0.30 12.74 8.99
N ILE A 110 0.18 13.52 10.08
CA ILE A 110 -0.89 14.52 10.24
C ILE A 110 -0.80 15.60 9.15
N LEU A 111 0.41 16.02 8.78
CA LEU A 111 0.59 16.99 7.70
C LEU A 111 0.08 16.44 6.37
N LEU A 112 0.39 15.18 6.06
CA LEU A 112 -0.11 14.50 4.86
C LEU A 112 -1.63 14.31 4.91
N GLU A 113 -2.18 13.95 6.07
CA GLU A 113 -3.62 13.85 6.31
C GLU A 113 -4.33 15.19 6.03
N ARG A 114 -3.80 16.30 6.55
CA ARG A 114 -4.34 17.65 6.30
C ARG A 114 -4.28 18.03 4.82
N ARG A 115 -3.18 17.69 4.13
CA ARG A 115 -3.05 17.91 2.68
C ARG A 115 -4.08 17.11 1.90
N ALA A 116 -4.25 15.83 2.22
CA ALA A 116 -5.26 14.97 1.60
C ALA A 116 -6.68 15.51 1.80
N LYS A 117 -6.97 16.05 2.99
CA LYS A 117 -8.25 16.69 3.33
C LYS A 117 -8.42 18.10 2.73
N GLY A 118 -7.42 18.63 2.03
CA GLY A 118 -7.46 19.98 1.47
C GLY A 118 -7.44 21.09 2.53
N VAL A 119 -7.03 20.79 3.77
CA VAL A 119 -6.94 21.77 4.86
C VAL A 119 -5.72 22.65 4.61
N LYS A 120 -5.96 23.86 4.09
CA LYS A 120 -4.93 24.88 3.92
C LYS A 120 -4.54 25.42 5.29
N SER A 121 -3.24 25.56 5.54
CA SER A 121 -2.72 26.30 6.69
C SER A 121 -3.10 27.77 6.56
N LYS A 122 -4.18 28.18 7.24
CA LYS A 122 -4.55 29.60 7.39
C LYS A 122 -4.03 30.08 8.74
N ILE A 123 -3.05 30.98 8.72
CA ILE A 123 -2.59 31.65 9.94
C ILE A 123 -3.34 32.97 10.00
N SER A 124 -4.33 33.09 10.88
CA SER A 124 -5.04 34.34 11.12
C SER A 124 -4.31 35.17 12.18
N VAL A 125 -4.02 36.42 11.85
CA VAL A 125 -3.42 37.43 12.71
C VAL A 125 -4.49 38.48 13.02
N LYS A 126 -4.61 38.86 14.30
CA LYS A 126 -5.51 39.95 14.72
C LYS A 126 -4.75 41.27 14.65
N ARG A 127 -5.22 42.23 13.85
CA ARG A 127 -4.70 43.61 13.81
C ARG A 127 -5.84 44.56 14.18
N GLY A 128 -5.82 45.10 15.40
CA GLY A 128 -6.97 45.81 15.94
C GLY A 128 -8.16 44.87 16.12
N ASP A 129 -9.34 45.21 15.59
CA ASP A 129 -10.54 44.37 15.63
C ASP A 129 -10.75 43.47 14.39
N GLU A 130 -9.87 43.56 13.39
CA GLU A 130 -9.97 42.74 12.18
C GLU A 130 -9.03 41.53 12.23
N MET A 131 -9.57 40.34 11.89
CA MET A 131 -8.78 39.15 11.62
C MET A 131 -8.36 39.13 10.15
N MET A 132 -7.05 39.08 9.92
CA MET A 132 -6.45 39.00 8.57
C MET A 132 -5.51 37.81 8.45
N ASP A 133 -5.30 37.32 7.24
CA ASP A 133 -4.35 36.23 6.97
C ASP A 133 -2.89 36.74 7.03
N LEU A 134 -1.97 35.94 7.58
CA LEU A 134 -0.54 36.28 7.73
C LEU A 134 0.10 36.68 6.40
N GLY A 135 -0.26 36.02 5.30
CA GLY A 135 0.28 36.36 3.98
C GLY A 135 -0.19 37.74 3.49
N SER A 136 -1.38 38.16 3.91
CA SER A 136 -1.89 39.52 3.64
C SER A 136 -1.30 40.55 4.58
N TYR A 137 -0.99 40.16 5.82
CA TYR A 137 -0.32 40.99 6.82
C TYR A 137 1.10 41.36 6.36
N LEU A 138 1.89 40.38 5.92
CA LEU A 138 3.29 40.57 5.50
C LEU A 138 3.45 41.34 4.18
N LYS A 139 2.41 41.42 3.33
CA LYS A 139 2.44 42.17 2.06
C LYS A 139 2.06 43.64 2.19
N LYS A 140 1.62 44.07 3.38
CA LYS A 140 1.18 45.46 3.65
C LYS A 140 2.28 46.31 4.30
N GLU A 141 3.53 45.87 4.23
CA GLU A 141 4.73 46.68 4.54
C GLU A 141 5.31 47.29 3.27
#